data_AF-A0A392W7C7-F1
#
_entry.id   AF-A0A392W7C7-F1
#
_cell.length_a   1.000
_cell.length_b   1.000
_cell.length_c   1.000
_cell.angle_alpha   90.00
_cell.angle_beta   90.00
_cell.angle_gamma   90.00
#
_symmetry.space_group_name_H-M   'P 1'
#
loop_
_entity.id
_entity.type
_entity.pdbx_description
1 polymer ?
#
loop_
_entity_poly.entity_id
_entity_poly.type
_entity_poly.pdbx_seq_one_letter_code
_entity_poly.pdbx_strand_id
1 'polypeptide(L)' 'GKLKSKWSGPFVVKEVSPHGVVELQDPGSSQTFMVNGQRLKPYKGGEIPTERVSLVLTDL' A
#
# COMPACT_ATOMS: atom_id res chain seq x y z
N GLY A 1 16.75 -22.91 -9.00
CA GLY A 1 16.96 -21.83 -8.01
C GLY A 1 15.79 -21.78 -7.06
N LYS A 2 16.03 -21.54 -5.76
CA LYS A 2 14.98 -21.55 -4.72
C LYS A 2 14.10 -20.31 -4.81
N LEU A 3 12.79 -20.50 -5.02
CA LEU A 3 11.81 -19.41 -4.97
C LEU A 3 11.69 -18.90 -3.52
N LYS A 4 11.84 -17.58 -3.34
CA LYS A 4 11.55 -16.89 -2.08
C LYS A 4 10.44 -15.88 -2.33
N SER A 5 9.40 -15.89 -1.50
CA SER A 5 8.35 -14.89 -1.53
C SER A 5 8.94 -13.52 -1.20
N LYS A 6 8.82 -12.56 -2.12
CA LYS A 6 9.17 -11.15 -1.90
C LYS A 6 7.89 -10.35 -1.70
N TRP A 7 7.86 -9.51 -0.69
CA TRP A 7 6.76 -8.59 -0.44
C TRP A 7 7.12 -7.23 -1.04
N SER A 8 6.21 -6.67 -1.84
CA SER A 8 6.25 -5.25 -2.19
C SER A 8 5.94 -4.42 -0.93
N GLY A 9 6.44 -3.19 -0.86
CA GLY A 9 6.41 -2.35 0.34
C GLY A 9 5.03 -2.04 0.94
N PRO A 10 4.94 -1.08 1.88
CA PRO A 10 3.66 -0.70 2.48
C PRO A 10 2.73 -0.06 1.43
N PHE A 11 1.44 -0.36 1.54
CA PHE A 11 0.36 0.22 0.74
C PHE A 11 -0.76 0.69 1.65
N VAL A 12 -1.58 1.63 1.18
CA VAL A 12 -2.77 2.10 1.87
C VAL A 12 -3.97 1.28 1.41
N VAL A 13 -4.79 0.79 2.34
CA VAL A 13 -6.05 0.11 2.00
C VAL A 13 -7.13 1.16 1.79
N LYS A 14 -7.75 1.17 0.61
CA LYS A 14 -8.82 2.10 0.26
C LYS A 14 -10.19 1.49 0.50
N GLU A 15 -10.39 0.26 0.04
CA GLU A 15 -11.64 -0.47 0.20
C GLU A 15 -11.40 -1.99 0.33
N VAL A 16 -12.25 -2.67 1.09
CA VAL A 16 -12.29 -4.13 1.21
C VAL A 16 -13.65 -4.61 0.76
N SER A 17 -13.70 -5.42 -0.28
CA SER A 17 -14.95 -6.02 -0.75
C SER A 17 -15.38 -7.19 0.14
N PRO A 18 -16.68 -7.51 0.21
CA PRO A 18 -17.19 -8.67 0.94
C PRO A 18 -16.57 -10.00 0.48
N HIS A 19 -16.07 -10.05 -0.77
CA HIS A 19 -15.48 -11.24 -1.38
C HIS A 19 -13.96 -11.32 -1.20
N GLY A 20 -13.37 -10.45 -0.39
CA GLY A 20 -11.94 -10.51 -0.04
C GLY A 20 -11.00 -9.93 -1.09
N VAL A 21 -11.53 -9.18 -2.06
CA VAL A 21 -10.71 -8.31 -2.92
C VAL A 21 -10.47 -7.01 -2.17
N VAL A 22 -9.23 -6.53 -2.18
CA VAL A 22 -8.82 -5.31 -1.51
C VAL A 22 -8.30 -4.33 -2.53
N GLU A 23 -8.86 -3.13 -2.56
CA GLU A 23 -8.31 -2.01 -3.32
C GLU A 23 -7.19 -1.38 -2.49
N LEU A 24 -5.98 -1.44 -3.03
CA LEU A 24 -4.80 -0.79 -2.48
C LEU A 24 -4.48 0.48 -3.25
N GLN A 25 -3.94 1.47 -2.55
CA GLN A 25 -3.36 2.68 -3.11
C GLN A 25 -1.88 2.77 -2.76
N ASP A 26 -1.07 3.18 -3.73
CA ASP A 26 0.33 3.53 -3.48
C ASP A 26 0.42 4.86 -2.72
N PRO A 27 1.10 4.95 -1.57
CA PRO A 27 1.16 6.19 -0.80
C PRO A 27 1.86 7.36 -1.52
N GLY A 28 2.69 7.08 -2.53
CA GLY A 28 3.37 8.08 -3.35
C GLY A 28 2.67 8.44 -4.65
N SER A 29 1.50 7.85 -4.95
CA SER A 29 0.73 8.18 -6.15
C SER A 29 -0.78 8.06 -5.94
N SER A 30 -1.58 8.51 -6.90
CA SER A 30 -3.03 8.26 -6.89
C SER A 30 -3.41 6.90 -7.48
N GLN A 31 -2.42 6.07 -7.84
CA GLN A 31 -2.69 4.80 -8.50
C GLN A 31 -3.21 3.77 -7.53
N THR A 32 -4.34 3.16 -7.90
CA THR A 32 -4.95 2.06 -7.16
C THR A 32 -4.87 0.75 -7.93
N PHE A 33 -4.90 -0.35 -7.21
CA PHE A 33 -4.90 -1.69 -7.77
C PHE A 33 -5.64 -2.66 -6.84
N MET A 34 -6.33 -3.62 -7.46
CA MET A 34 -7.09 -4.64 -6.73
C MET A 34 -6.23 -5.88 -6.53
N VAL A 35 -6.16 -6.39 -5.31
CA VAL A 35 -5.50 -7.65 -4.98
C VAL A 35 -6.41 -8.56 -4.17
N ASN A 36 -6.14 -9.85 -4.21
CA ASN A 36 -6.77 -10.78 -3.28
C ASN A 36 -6.17 -10.55 -1.88
N GLY A 37 -7.02 -10.45 -0.85
CA GLY A 37 -6.62 -10.26 0.54
C GLY A 37 -5.66 -11.34 1.06
N GLN A 38 -5.67 -12.54 0.49
CA GLN A 38 -4.70 -13.61 0.80
C GLN A 38 -3.24 -13.24 0.46
N ARG A 39 -3.05 -12.26 -0.42
CA ARG A 39 -1.73 -11.75 -0.84
C ARG A 39 -1.31 -10.51 -0.05
N LEU A 40 -1.99 -10.22 1.05
CA LEU A 40 -1.70 -9.10 1.94
C LEU A 40 -1.20 -9.59 3.30
N LYS A 41 -0.44 -8.71 3.96
CA LYS A 41 0.01 -8.92 5.33
C LYS A 41 0.01 -7.57 6.05
N PRO A 42 -0.44 -7.50 7.32
CA PRO A 42 -0.31 -6.29 8.12
C PRO A 42 1.16 -5.83 8.19
N TYR A 43 1.38 -4.56 7.85
CA TYR A 43 2.67 -3.91 8.00
C TYR A 43 2.88 -3.54 9.47
N LYS A 44 4.03 -3.94 10.06
CA LYS A 44 4.26 -3.86 11.52
C LYS A 44 5.34 -2.85 11.95
N GLY A 45 5.90 -2.01 11.07
CA GLY A 45 7.01 -1.13 11.50
C GLY A 45 7.24 0.14 10.69
N GLY A 46 7.48 1.24 11.40
CA GLY A 46 7.83 2.54 10.83
C GLY A 46 6.63 3.42 10.49
N GLU A 47 6.84 4.73 10.53
CA GLU A 47 5.94 5.67 9.87
C GLU A 47 5.94 5.36 8.37
N ILE A 48 4.76 5.21 7.77
CA ILE A 48 4.67 5.24 6.31
C ILE A 48 5.09 6.67 5.95
N PRO A 49 6.11 6.90 5.11
CA PRO A 49 6.53 8.26 4.78
C PRO A 49 5.37 9.01 4.12
N THR A 50 4.60 9.74 4.93
CA THR A 50 3.62 10.73 4.49
C THR A 50 4.32 11.96 3.93
N GLU A 51 5.66 12.03 4.08
CA GLU A 51 6.50 13.16 3.70
C GLU A 51 6.44 13.54 2.22
N ARG A 52 6.13 12.61 1.31
CA ARG A 52 5.96 12.99 -0.11
C ARG A 52 4.73 13.86 -0.37
N VAL A 53 3.72 13.81 0.49
CA VAL A 53 2.52 14.65 0.39
C VAL A 53 2.73 15.99 1.10
N SER A 54 3.43 15.99 2.24
CA SER A 54 3.70 17.23 2.98
C SER A 54 4.70 18.14 2.27
N LEU A 55 5.73 17.61 1.59
CA LEU A 55 6.71 18.43 0.85
C LEU A 55 6.09 19.24 -0.31
N VAL A 56 4.93 18.84 -0.82
CA VAL A 56 4.25 19.52 -1.94
C VAL A 56 3.20 20.52 -1.43
N LEU A 57 2.69 20.35 -0.21
CA LEU A 57 1.63 21.21 0.36
C LEU A 57 2.17 22.33 1.26
N THR A 58 3.42 22.25 1.74
CA THR A 58 4.05 23.30 2.55
C THR A 58 4.74 24.40 1.72
N ASP A 59 4.80 24.25 0.40
CA ASP A 59 5.36 25.23 -0.55
C ASP A 59 4.27 26.10 -1.23
N LEU A 60 3.07 26.20 -0.63
CA LEU A 60 2.01 27.14 -1.03
C LEU A 60 1.80 28.26 -0.01
#